data_AF-A0A139JZU0-F1
#
_entry.id   AF-A0A139JZU0-F1
#
_cell.length_a   1.000
_cell.length_b   1.000
_cell.length_c   1.000
_cell.angle_alpha   90.00
_cell.angle_beta   90.00
_cell.angle_gamma   90.00
#
_symmetry.space_group_name_H-M   'P 1'
#
loop_
_entity.id
_entity.type
_entity.pdbx_description
1 polymer ?
#
loop_
_entity_poly.entity_id
_entity_poly.type
_entity_poly.pdbx_seq_one_letter_code
_entity_poly.pdbx_strand_id
1 'polypeptide(L)'
;MDTKALVTLCQKGNGQALSLLYENYSEKMLKVCLRYIPDPTIAQDLLHDGFVIIFTSIHSLRNPEKLEYWMKKIMRNLALQYLNHANANPHHPIDRYSGRGRAC
;
A
#
# COMPACT_ATOMS: atom_id res chain seq x y z
N MET A 1 -10.87 17.78 4.21
CA MET A 1 -11.31 17.23 2.91
C MET A 1 -12.04 15.94 3.20
N ASP A 2 -13.25 15.78 2.68
CA ASP A 2 -14.08 14.61 2.91
C ASP A 2 -13.45 13.37 2.25
N THR A 3 -13.02 12.39 3.05
CA THR A 3 -12.34 11.16 2.58
C THR A 3 -13.20 10.37 1.60
N LYS A 4 -14.52 10.48 1.70
CA LYS A 4 -15.48 9.78 0.85
C LYS A 4 -15.54 10.38 -0.55
N ALA A 5 -15.51 11.70 -0.67
CA ALA A 5 -15.35 12.37 -1.97
C ALA A 5 -14.04 11.98 -2.66
N LEU A 6 -12.93 11.96 -1.91
CA LEU A 6 -11.60 11.65 -2.45
C LEU A 6 -11.51 10.22 -2.99
N VAL A 7 -12.01 9.23 -2.23
CA VAL A 7 -12.08 7.83 -2.69
C VAL A 7 -12.94 7.68 -3.94
N THR A 8 -14.08 8.37 -3.99
CA THR A 8 -14.98 8.31 -5.15
C THR A 8 -14.29 8.82 -6.41
N LEU A 9 -13.49 9.89 -6.30
CA LEU A 9 -12.70 10.42 -7.40
C LEU A 9 -11.58 9.47 -7.82
N CYS A 10 -10.89 8.83 -6.86
CA CYS A 10 -9.90 7.80 -7.15
C CYS A 10 -10.51 6.59 -7.87
N GLN A 11 -11.71 6.17 -7.49
CA GLN A 11 -12.45 5.09 -8.15
C GLN A 11 -12.92 5.47 -9.56
N LYS A 12 -13.09 6.76 -9.85
CA LYS A 12 -13.35 7.24 -11.21
C LYS A 12 -12.10 7.30 -12.10
N GLY A 13 -10.94 6.84 -11.60
CA GLY A 13 -9.67 6.89 -12.32
C GLY A 13 -9.07 8.29 -12.42
N ASN A 14 -9.48 9.21 -11.53
CA ASN A 14 -8.97 10.57 -11.56
C ASN A 14 -7.54 10.63 -11.00
N GLY A 15 -6.55 10.81 -11.88
CA GLY A 15 -5.12 10.85 -11.52
C GLY A 15 -4.78 11.90 -10.46
N GLN A 16 -5.47 13.04 -10.47
CA GLN A 16 -5.25 14.10 -9.48
C GLN A 16 -5.63 13.66 -8.06
N ALA A 17 -6.72 12.90 -7.91
CA ALA A 17 -7.15 12.40 -6.61
C ALA A 17 -6.17 11.34 -6.07
N LEU A 18 -5.60 10.51 -6.95
CA LEU A 18 -4.58 9.53 -6.60
C LEU A 18 -3.29 10.22 -6.14
N SER A 19 -2.85 11.26 -6.84
CA SER A 19 -1.67 12.05 -6.47
C SER A 19 -1.85 12.73 -5.12
N LEU A 20 -3.01 13.36 -4.89
CA LEU A 20 -3.36 13.96 -3.61
C LEU A 20 -3.38 12.93 -2.47
N LEU A 21 -3.92 11.74 -2.71
CA LEU A 21 -3.91 10.65 -1.74
C LEU A 21 -2.48 10.22 -1.43
N TYR A 22 -1.63 10.09 -2.44
CA TYR A 22 -0.23 9.76 -2.26
C TYR A 22 0.49 10.80 -1.40
N GLU A 23 0.40 12.09 -1.75
CA GLU A 23 1.05 13.16 -0.99
C GLU A 23 0.56 13.23 0.47
N ASN A 24 -0.75 13.08 0.70
CA ASN A 24 -1.31 13.16 2.06
C ASN A 24 -0.95 11.97 2.96
N TYR A 25 -0.77 10.77 2.39
CA TYR A 25 -0.60 9.54 3.16
C TYR A 25 0.81 8.94 3.07
N SER A 26 1.61 9.29 2.06
CA SER A 26 2.97 8.76 1.85
C SER A 26 3.85 8.92 3.08
N GLU A 27 3.95 10.12 3.65
CA GLU A 27 4.73 10.36 4.88
C GLU A 27 4.26 9.49 6.06
N LYS A 28 2.95 9.35 6.23
CA LYS A 28 2.37 8.54 7.32
C LYS A 28 2.64 7.06 7.11
N MET A 29 2.48 6.56 5.89
CA MET A 29 2.72 5.16 5.57
C MET A 29 4.22 4.81 5.62
N LEU A 30 5.08 5.74 5.22
CA LEU A 30 6.53 5.57 5.32
C LEU A 30 6.95 5.38 6.77
N LYS A 31 6.42 6.21 7.69
CA LYS A 31 6.64 6.05 9.14
C LYS A 31 6.15 4.70 9.66
N VAL A 32 5.07 4.16 9.10
CA VAL A 32 4.57 2.82 9.46
C VAL A 32 5.55 1.75 8.98
N CYS A 33 6.00 1.81 7.72
CA CYS A 33 6.99 0.88 7.18
C CYS A 33 8.29 0.92 7.97
N LEU A 34 8.81 2.12 8.28
CA LEU A 34 10.02 2.33 9.07
C LEU A 34 9.93 1.79 10.51
N ARG A 35 8.71 1.62 11.04
CA ARG A 35 8.52 1.01 12.36
C ARG A 35 8.75 -0.50 12.35
N TYR A 36 8.61 -1.15 11.20
CA TYR A 36 8.81 -2.58 11.02
C TYR A 36 10.17 -2.89 10.37
N ILE A 37 10.58 -2.09 9.39
CA ILE A 37 11.84 -2.22 8.67
C ILE A 37 12.74 -1.04 9.07
N PRO A 38 13.89 -1.28 9.71
CA PRO A 38 14.81 -0.21 10.10
C PRO A 38 15.55 0.40 8.90
N ASP A 39 15.60 -0.31 7.77
CA ASP A 39 16.26 0.15 6.55
C ASP A 39 15.35 1.10 5.74
N PRO A 40 15.78 2.35 5.50
CA PRO A 40 14.97 3.34 4.81
C PRO A 40 14.81 3.05 3.32
N THR A 41 15.80 2.42 2.68
CA THR A 41 15.75 2.06 1.26
C THR A 41 14.67 1.01 1.03
N ILE A 42 14.67 -0.05 1.85
CA ILE A 42 13.64 -1.08 1.80
C ILE A 42 12.27 -0.54 2.21
N ALA A 43 12.19 0.33 3.22
CA ALA A 43 10.92 0.93 3.63
C ALA A 43 10.28 1.77 2.52
N GLN A 44 11.10 2.47 1.73
CA GLN A 44 10.65 3.26 0.57
C GLN A 44 10.20 2.38 -0.59
N ASP A 45 10.87 1.25 -0.83
CA ASP A 45 10.48 0.24 -1.81
C ASP A 45 9.10 -0.37 -1.47
N LEU A 46 8.94 -0.84 -0.22
CA LEU A 46 7.68 -1.38 0.28
C LEU A 46 6.54 -0.37 0.29
N LEU A 47 6.85 0.90 0.54
CA LEU A 47 5.88 1.98 0.42
C LEU A 47 5.37 2.07 -1.02
N HIS A 48 6.27 2.09 -2.00
CA HIS A 48 5.93 2.18 -3.41
C HIS A 48 5.04 1.02 -3.85
N ASP A 49 5.43 -0.21 -3.53
CA ASP A 49 4.65 -1.42 -3.79
C ASP A 49 3.28 -1.39 -3.10
N GLY A 50 3.23 -0.91 -1.86
CA GLY A 50 1.99 -0.73 -1.11
C GLY A 50 1.03 0.22 -1.80
N PHE A 51 1.53 1.34 -2.34
CA PHE A 51 0.71 2.27 -3.11
C PHE A 51 0.22 1.67 -4.43
N VAL A 52 1.01 0.87 -5.12
CA VAL A 52 0.57 0.14 -6.32
C VAL A 52 -0.59 -0.81 -5.99
N ILE A 53 -0.53 -1.55 -4.88
CA ILE A 53 -1.70 -2.36 -4.42
C ILE A 53 -2.89 -1.46 -4.14
N ILE A 54 -2.68 -0.36 -3.39
CA ILE A 54 -3.74 0.55 -2.99
C ILE A 54 -4.46 1.05 -4.24
N PHE A 55 -3.74 1.53 -5.25
CA PHE A 55 -4.31 2.04 -6.48
C PHE A 55 -5.07 0.98 -7.27
N THR A 56 -4.55 -0.24 -7.36
CA THR A 56 -5.24 -1.35 -8.05
C THR A 56 -6.44 -1.90 -7.27
N SER A 57 -6.44 -1.77 -5.93
CA SER A 57 -7.47 -2.32 -5.05
C SER A 57 -8.46 -1.28 -4.53
N ILE A 58 -8.26 0.02 -4.80
CA ILE A 58 -9.13 1.11 -4.32
C ILE A 58 -10.57 0.98 -4.82
N HIS A 59 -10.77 0.34 -5.97
CA HIS A 59 -12.08 -0.03 -6.50
C HIS A 59 -12.84 -1.02 -5.61
N SER A 60 -12.11 -1.85 -4.84
CA SER A 60 -12.72 -2.77 -3.88
C SER A 60 -13.10 -2.10 -2.56
N LEU A 61 -12.66 -0.86 -2.32
CA LEU A 61 -12.91 -0.14 -1.08
C LEU A 61 -14.35 0.40 -1.05
N ARG A 62 -15.24 -0.26 -0.31
CA ARG A 62 -16.63 0.21 -0.13
C ARG A 62 -16.77 1.30 0.93
N ASN A 63 -15.89 1.30 1.93
CA ASN A 63 -15.97 2.20 3.09
C ASN A 63 -14.77 3.17 3.09
N PRO A 64 -14.98 4.41 2.60
CA PRO A 64 -13.90 5.39 2.50
C PRO A 64 -13.46 5.94 3.87
N GLU A 65 -14.33 5.89 4.87
CA GLU A 65 -13.98 6.25 6.25
C GLU A 65 -12.91 5.33 6.84
N LYS A 66 -12.82 4.09 6.34
CA LYS A 66 -11.80 3.11 6.75
C LYS A 66 -10.57 3.11 5.84
N LEU A 67 -10.43 4.08 4.93
CA LEU A 67 -9.31 4.16 4.00
C LEU A 67 -7.96 4.15 4.73
N GLU A 68 -7.79 4.99 5.76
CA GLU A 68 -6.53 5.05 6.49
C GLU A 68 -6.18 3.71 7.15
N TYR A 69 -7.16 3.07 7.80
CA TYR A 69 -6.97 1.76 8.42
C TYR A 69 -6.65 0.68 7.37
N TRP A 70 -7.35 0.71 6.23
CA TRP A 70 -7.16 -0.24 5.14
C TRP A 70 -5.76 -0.11 4.51
N MET A 71 -5.28 1.12 4.27
CA MET A 71 -3.92 1.35 3.78
C MET A 71 -2.86 0.88 4.80
N LYS A 72 -3.03 1.20 6.09
CA LYS A 72 -2.15 0.69 7.15
C LYS A 72 -2.10 -0.83 7.18
N LYS A 73 -3.25 -1.50 6.97
CA LYS A 73 -3.32 -2.97 6.90
C LYS A 73 -2.51 -3.51 5.72
N ILE A 74 -2.61 -2.90 4.54
CA ILE A 74 -1.83 -3.28 3.35
C ILE A 74 -0.33 -3.12 3.64
N MET A 75 0.09 -1.94 4.10
CA MET A 75 1.50 -1.63 4.39
C MET A 75 2.08 -2.59 5.44
N ARG A 76 1.34 -2.82 6.53
CA ARG A 76 1.74 -3.79 7.55
C ARG A 76 1.88 -5.20 6.99
N ASN A 77 0.93 -5.64 6.15
CA ASN A 77 0.98 -6.96 5.55
C ASN A 77 2.18 -7.12 4.60
N LEU A 78 2.51 -6.08 3.83
CA LEU A 78 3.71 -5.99 3.00
C LEU A 78 4.99 -6.11 3.85
N ALA A 79 5.10 -5.32 4.91
CA ALA A 79 6.24 -5.36 5.82
C ALA A 79 6.41 -6.75 6.47
N LEU A 80 5.32 -7.36 6.92
CA LEU A 80 5.34 -8.71 7.50
C LEU A 80 5.74 -9.78 6.47
N GLN A 81 5.22 -9.68 5.24
CA GLN A 81 5.59 -10.59 4.16
C GLN A 81 7.08 -10.46 3.82
N TYR A 82 7.59 -9.24 3.74
CA TYR A 82 9.01 -8.99 3.53
C TYR A 82 9.87 -9.62 4.64
N LEU A 83 9.50 -9.42 5.91
CA LEU A 83 10.21 -10.01 7.05
C LEU A 83 10.18 -11.55 7.02
N ASN A 84 9.05 -12.14 6.63
CA ASN A 84 8.91 -13.59 6.52
C ASN A 84 9.75 -14.17 5.36
N HIS A 85 9.78 -13.46 4.22
CA HIS A 85 10.62 -13.82 3.06
C HIS A 85 12.11 -13.64 3.34
N ALA A 86 12.51 -12.56 4.03
CA ALA A 86 13.90 -12.34 4.41
C ALA A 86 14.46 -13.47 5.29
N ASN A 87 13.61 -14.08 6.11
CA ASN A 87 13.98 -15.25 6.92
C ASN A 87 14.01 -16.56 6.11
N ALA A 88 13.33 -16.63 4.95
CA ALA A 88 13.20 -17.83 4.13
C ALA A 88 14.14 -17.86 2.90
N ASN A 89 14.53 -16.72 2.34
CA ASN A 89 15.51 -16.60 1.26
C ASN A 89 15.99 -15.14 1.08
N PRO A 90 17.25 -14.78 1.42
CA PRO A 90 17.75 -13.40 1.41
C PRO A 90 18.11 -12.83 0.02
N HIS A 91 17.84 -13.56 -1.08
CA HIS A 91 18.31 -13.16 -2.41
C HIS A 91 17.26 -13.38 -3.50
N HIS A 92 16.23 -12.53 -3.54
CA HIS A 92 15.56 -12.16 -4.80
C HIS A 92 14.70 -10.89 -4.59
N PRO A 93 14.72 -9.92 -5.54
CA PRO A 93 13.76 -8.81 -5.58
C PRO A 93 12.33 -9.34 -5.58
N ILE A 94 11.38 -8.52 -5.18
CA ILE A 94 9.94 -8.80 -5.23
C ILE A 94 9.53 -8.82 -6.71
N ASP A 95 10.02 -9.79 -7.49
CA ASP A 95 9.57 -10.02 -8.85
C ASP A 95 8.14 -10.56 -8.75
N ARG A 96 7.22 -9.75 -9.26
CA ARG A 96 5.84 -10.07 -9.63
C ARG A 96 4.80 -9.97 -8.51
N TYR A 97 4.18 -8.81 -8.49
CA TYR A 97 2.72 -8.64 -8.37
C TYR A 97 1.92 -9.37 -9.47
N SER A 98 2.27 -10.61 -9.82
CA SER A 98 1.50 -11.48 -10.70
C SER A 98 1.07 -12.69 -9.89
N GLY A 99 -0.12 -12.61 -9.31
CA GLY A 99 -0.66 -13.75 -8.57
C GLY A 99 -1.70 -13.37 -7.56
N ARG A 100 -2.75 -12.67 -8.00
CA ARG A 100 -4.03 -12.63 -7.27
C ARG A 100 -4.63 -14.05 -7.32
N GLY A 101 -4.03 -15.00 -6.61
CA GLY A 101 -4.52 -16.35 -6.41
C GLY A 101 -5.60 -16.36 -5.34
N ARG A 102 -6.71 -15.62 -5.60
CA ARG A 102 -8.00 -16.05 -5.09
C ARG A 102 -8.46 -17.19 -5.99
N ALA A 103 -7.91 -18.38 -5.77
CA ALA A 103 -8.60 -19.59 -6.19
C ALA A 103 -9.66 -19.88 -5.12
N CYS A 104 -10.80 -20.34 -5.61
CA CYS A 104 -12.08 -20.53 -4.94
C CYS A 104 -12.03 -21.32 -3.63
#